data_AF-A0A7S2U846-F1
#
_entry.id   AF-A0A7S2U846-F1
#
_cell.length_a   1.000
_cell.length_b   1.000
_cell.length_c   1.000
_cell.angle_alpha   90.00
_cell.angle_beta   90.00
_cell.angle_gamma   90.00
#
_symmetry.space_group_name_H-M   'P 1'
#
loop_
_entity.id
_entity.type
_entity.pdbx_description
1 polymer ?
#
loop_
_entity_poly.entity_id
_entity_poly.type
_entity_poly.pdbx_seq_one_letter_code
_entity_poly.pdbx_strand_id
1 'polypeptide(L)'
;DTSIDLPEANVIIQVSSHFGSRRQEAQRLGRILRPKANTQTDGSNRSSFNAFFYTLVSTDTQEMFYSAKRQQYLIDQGYTFKIVTNLCERADAEAKVRGYAYSKPEDDRALLVKLLNSDTELEKDQR
;
A
#
# COMPACT_ATOMS: atom_id res chain seq x y z
N ASP A 1 12.34 12.42 0.62
CA ASP A 1 13.68 12.97 0.30
C ASP A 1 14.64 13.03 1.47
N THR A 2 14.22 12.77 2.71
CA THR A 2 15.13 12.53 3.83
C THR A 2 15.62 11.08 3.79
N SER A 3 16.94 10.90 3.73
CA SER A 3 17.63 9.62 3.84
C SER A 3 17.44 9.05 5.24
N ILE A 4 16.36 8.28 5.40
CA ILE A 4 16.23 7.34 6.50
C ILE A 4 16.81 6.01 6.00
N ASP A 5 17.71 5.42 6.75
CA ASP A 5 18.21 4.07 6.44
C ASP A 5 17.08 3.09 6.77
N LEU A 6 16.30 2.74 5.75
CA LEU A 6 15.33 1.66 5.88
C LEU A 6 16.08 0.32 5.83
N PRO A 7 15.72 -0.64 6.68
CA PRO A 7 16.26 -1.99 6.61
C PRO A 7 15.96 -2.61 5.23
N GLU A 8 16.78 -3.57 4.80
CA GLU A 8 16.50 -4.34 3.60
C GLU A 8 15.12 -4.99 3.71
N ALA A 9 14.19 -4.60 2.84
CA ALA A 9 12.81 -5.08 2.87
C ALA A 9 12.44 -5.74 1.55
N ASN A 10 11.89 -6.95 1.65
CA ASN A 10 11.34 -7.69 0.51
C ASN A 10 9.91 -7.29 0.21
N VAL A 11 9.18 -6.73 1.18
CA VAL A 11 7.78 -6.32 1.01
C VAL A 11 7.60 -4.92 1.56
N ILE A 12 7.04 -4.06 0.72
CA ILE A 12 6.66 -2.69 1.09
C ILE A 12 5.16 -2.57 0.90
N ILE A 13 4.46 -2.07 1.91
CA ILE A 13 3.05 -1.73 1.83
C ILE A 13 2.92 -0.22 2.10
N GLN A 14 2.37 0.49 1.13
CA GLN A 14 2.07 1.91 1.23
C GLN A 14 0.56 2.09 1.43
N VAL A 15 0.20 2.65 2.59
CA VAL A 15 -1.17 2.98 2.96
C VAL A 15 -1.36 4.48 2.75
N SER A 16 -2.34 4.85 1.92
CA SER A 16 -2.59 6.21 1.44
C SER A 16 -1.46 6.82 0.60
N SER A 17 -1.84 7.54 -0.45
CA SER A 17 -0.86 8.31 -1.23
C SER A 17 -1.51 9.53 -1.83
N HIS A 18 -1.45 10.63 -1.08
CA HIS A 18 -1.71 11.97 -1.60
C HIS A 18 -0.41 12.75 -1.74
N PHE A 19 -0.32 13.53 -2.83
CA PHE A 19 0.72 14.53 -3.09
C PHE A 19 2.18 14.08 -2.80
N GLY A 20 2.85 13.58 -3.84
CA GLY A 20 4.28 13.28 -3.80
C GLY A 20 4.88 13.19 -5.21
N SER A 21 6.20 13.38 -5.31
CA SER A 21 6.90 13.20 -6.59
C SER A 21 6.95 11.71 -6.94
N ARG A 22 6.27 11.31 -8.02
CA ARG A 22 6.32 9.94 -8.59
C ARG A 22 7.75 9.44 -8.80
N ARG A 23 8.65 10.35 -9.16
CA ARG A 23 10.08 10.08 -9.32
C ARG A 23 10.76 9.76 -7.98
N GLN A 24 10.44 10.50 -6.91
CA GLN A 24 10.93 10.18 -5.57
C GLN A 24 10.36 8.87 -5.05
N GLU A 25 9.11 8.55 -5.35
CA GLU A 25 8.48 7.27 -4.97
C GLU A 25 9.20 6.10 -5.66
N ALA A 26 9.39 6.12 -6.98
CA ALA A 26 10.14 5.07 -7.68
C ALA A 26 11.61 4.98 -7.23
N GLN A 27 12.26 6.11 -6.95
CA GLN A 27 13.62 6.12 -6.41
C GLN A 27 13.67 5.52 -5.00
N ARG A 28 12.67 5.80 -4.16
CA ARG A 28 12.52 5.20 -2.82
C ARG A 28 12.31 3.69 -2.94
N LEU A 29 11.44 3.25 -3.85
CA LEU A 29 11.21 1.83 -4.12
C LEU A 29 12.49 1.11 -4.53
N GLY A 30 13.23 1.64 -5.51
CA GLY A 30 14.47 1.02 -5.98
C GLY A 30 15.59 0.96 -4.93
N ARG A 31 15.53 1.81 -3.89
CA ARG A 31 16.51 1.78 -2.78
C ARG A 31 16.17 0.76 -1.70
N ILE A 32 14.88 0.60 -1.39
CA ILE A 32 14.39 -0.26 -0.30
C ILE A 32 14.20 -1.70 -0.80
N LEU A 33 13.67 -1.84 -2.00
CA LEU A 33 13.27 -3.13 -2.57
C LEU A 33 14.51 -3.86 -3.10
N ARG A 34 15.05 -4.81 -2.34
CA ARG A 34 16.21 -5.62 -2.75
C ARG A 34 15.86 -7.10 -2.92
N PRO A 35 16.29 -7.71 -4.03
CA PRO A 35 16.27 -9.16 -4.21
C PRO A 35 17.03 -9.88 -3.06
N LYS A 36 16.38 -10.81 -2.34
CA LYS A 36 17.08 -11.65 -1.35
C LYS A 36 17.67 -12.89 -2.03
N ALA A 37 18.97 -13.13 -1.81
CA ALA A 37 19.74 -14.19 -2.47
C ALA A 37 19.31 -15.63 -2.12
N ASN A 38 18.46 -15.82 -1.09
CA ASN A 38 18.17 -17.14 -0.51
C ASN A 38 16.78 -17.70 -0.85
N THR A 39 16.04 -17.12 -1.80
CA THR A 39 14.85 -17.79 -2.35
C THR A 39 15.33 -18.91 -3.26
N GLN A 40 15.50 -20.10 -2.65
CA GLN A 40 16.07 -21.28 -3.26
C GLN A 40 15.33 -21.70 -4.54
N THR A 41 16.14 -22.05 -5.52
CA THR A 41 15.83 -22.81 -6.72
C THR A 41 15.33 -24.21 -6.35
N ASP A 42 14.02 -24.35 -6.09
CA ASP A 42 13.39 -25.67 -6.14
C ASP A 42 13.02 -25.99 -7.58
N GLY A 43 14.02 -26.45 -8.36
CA GLY A 43 13.94 -27.25 -9.60
C GLY A 43 13.04 -26.79 -10.76
N SER A 44 12.25 -25.76 -10.55
CA SER A 44 11.25 -25.21 -11.44
C SER A 44 11.72 -23.81 -11.77
N ASN A 45 11.96 -23.59 -13.05
CA ASN A 45 12.53 -22.38 -13.60
C ASN A 45 11.50 -21.23 -13.56
N ARG A 46 10.99 -20.89 -12.38
CA ARG A 46 10.23 -19.66 -12.15
C ARG A 46 11.22 -18.65 -11.61
N SER A 47 11.68 -17.79 -12.50
CA SER A 47 12.22 -16.47 -12.20
C SER A 47 11.25 -15.75 -11.25
N SER A 48 11.40 -15.99 -9.95
CA SER A 48 10.41 -15.61 -8.94
C SER A 48 10.77 -14.23 -8.44
N PHE A 49 9.95 -13.24 -8.79
CA PHE A 49 9.97 -11.92 -8.16
C PHE A 49 10.16 -12.08 -6.65
N ASN A 50 11.29 -11.63 -6.13
CA ASN A 50 11.67 -11.82 -4.73
C ASN A 50 11.49 -10.56 -3.89
N ALA A 51 10.83 -9.56 -4.45
CA ALA A 51 10.36 -8.42 -3.72
C ALA A 51 9.07 -7.82 -4.31
N PHE A 52 8.20 -7.34 -3.43
CA PHE A 52 6.85 -6.89 -3.75
C PHE A 52 6.57 -5.50 -3.18
N PHE A 53 5.90 -4.68 -3.97
CA PHE A 53 5.40 -3.38 -3.56
C PHE A 53 3.88 -3.35 -3.71
N TYR A 54 3.19 -3.08 -2.61
CA TYR A 54 1.75 -2.92 -2.56
C TYR A 54 1.39 -1.48 -2.23
N THR A 55 0.41 -0.95 -2.95
CA THR A 55 -0.25 0.31 -2.63
C THR A 55 -1.72 0.04 -2.38
N LEU A 56 -2.22 0.44 -1.22
CA LEU A 56 -3.65 0.42 -0.93
C LEU A 56 -4.27 1.70 -1.51
N VAL A 57 -5.35 1.55 -2.26
CA VAL A 57 -6.05 2.65 -2.93
C VAL A 57 -7.51 2.58 -2.55
N SER A 58 -8.03 3.68 -2.01
CA SER A 58 -9.44 3.81 -1.65
C SER A 58 -10.27 4.05 -2.92
N THR A 59 -11.17 3.13 -3.24
CA THR A 59 -12.05 3.23 -4.41
C THR A 59 -12.97 4.46 -4.30
N ASP A 60 -13.37 5.01 -5.44
CA ASP A 60 -14.24 6.20 -5.53
C ASP A 60 -13.71 7.46 -4.83
N THR A 61 -12.40 7.52 -4.58
CA THR A 61 -11.71 8.71 -4.07
C THR A 61 -10.74 9.30 -5.09
N GLN A 62 -10.18 10.47 -4.78
CA GLN A 62 -9.11 11.07 -5.59
C GLN A 62 -7.88 10.17 -5.73
N GLU A 63 -7.66 9.20 -4.82
CA GLU A 63 -6.54 8.25 -4.89
C GLU A 63 -6.56 7.43 -6.19
N MET A 64 -7.75 7.13 -6.72
CA MET A 64 -7.91 6.39 -7.97
C MET A 64 -7.27 7.11 -9.17
N PHE A 65 -7.47 8.43 -9.26
CA PHE A 65 -6.88 9.25 -10.32
C PHE A 65 -5.34 9.24 -10.27
N TYR A 66 -4.77 9.33 -9.06
CA TYR A 66 -3.32 9.25 -8.87
C TYR A 66 -2.79 7.84 -9.12
N SER A 67 -3.55 6.80 -8.80
CA SER A 67 -3.20 5.40 -9.04
C SER A 67 -3.00 5.10 -10.53
N ALA A 68 -3.90 5.57 -11.41
CA ALA A 68 -3.75 5.39 -12.85
C ALA A 68 -2.44 6.00 -13.39
N LYS A 69 -2.08 7.21 -12.92
CA LYS A 69 -0.81 7.86 -13.28
C LYS A 69 0.41 7.13 -12.73
N ARG A 70 0.29 6.53 -11.54
CA ARG A 70 1.36 5.72 -10.92
C ARG A 70 1.58 4.42 -11.70
N GLN A 71 0.51 3.73 -12.09
CA GLN A 71 0.57 2.54 -12.93
C GLN A 71 1.36 2.82 -14.20
N GLN A 72 0.97 3.85 -14.97
CA GLN A 72 1.67 4.21 -16.20
C GLN A 72 3.17 4.45 -15.95
N TYR A 73 3.49 5.27 -14.94
CA TYR A 73 4.88 5.60 -14.63
C TYR A 73 5.72 4.38 -14.22
N LEU A 74 5.18 3.49 -13.38
CA LEU A 74 5.89 2.28 -12.96
C LEU A 74 6.13 1.32 -14.14
N ILE A 75 5.15 1.18 -15.03
CA ILE A 75 5.28 0.41 -16.27
C ILE A 75 6.37 1.02 -17.16
N ASP A 76 6.39 2.35 -17.33
CA ASP A 76 7.40 3.05 -18.13
C ASP A 76 8.82 2.89 -17.56
N GLN A 77 8.95 2.69 -16.24
CA GLN A 77 10.23 2.38 -15.58
C GLN A 77 10.59 0.88 -15.59
N GLY A 78 9.77 0.03 -16.23
CA GLY A 78 10.02 -1.40 -16.38
C GLY A 78 9.55 -2.28 -15.22
N TYR A 79 8.78 -1.75 -14.27
CA TYR A 79 8.20 -2.55 -13.20
C TYR A 79 6.98 -3.34 -13.68
N THR A 80 6.86 -4.58 -13.21
CA THR A 80 5.63 -5.37 -13.37
C THR A 80 4.56 -4.82 -12.43
N PHE A 81 3.39 -4.48 -12.98
CA PHE A 81 2.28 -3.91 -12.21
C PHE A 81 1.02 -4.76 -12.36
N LYS A 82 0.33 -5.01 -11.24
CA LYS A 82 -0.94 -5.75 -11.22
C LYS A 82 -1.93 -5.07 -10.29
N ILE A 83 -3.14 -4.83 -10.80
CA ILE A 83 -4.29 -4.41 -9.99
C ILE A 83 -4.94 -5.67 -9.40
N VAL A 84 -5.20 -5.66 -8.09
CA VAL A 84 -5.86 -6.76 -7.38
C VAL A 84 -7.18 -6.26 -6.80
N THR A 85 -8.29 -6.61 -7.45
CA THR A 85 -9.65 -6.18 -7.05
C THR A 85 -10.32 -7.15 -6.08
N ASN A 86 -10.03 -8.44 -6.20
CA ASN A 86 -10.75 -9.50 -5.46
C ASN A 86 -10.18 -9.74 -4.05
N LEU A 87 -9.28 -8.86 -3.57
CA LEU A 87 -8.67 -9.01 -2.25
C LEU A 87 -9.63 -8.60 -1.14
N CYS A 88 -10.47 -7.59 -1.36
CA CYS A 88 -11.37 -7.05 -0.33
C CYS A 88 -12.37 -8.10 0.16
N GLU A 89 -13.10 -8.75 -0.74
CA GLU A 89 -14.09 -9.79 -0.37
C GLU A 89 -13.47 -10.94 0.43
N ARG A 90 -12.27 -11.36 0.02
CA ARG A 90 -11.52 -12.42 0.70
C ARG A 90 -11.00 -11.96 2.06
N ALA A 91 -10.52 -10.72 2.14
CA ALA A 91 -10.03 -10.12 3.37
C ALA A 91 -11.17 -9.96 4.39
N ASP A 92 -12.37 -9.55 3.96
CA ASP A 92 -13.54 -9.42 4.84
C ASP A 92 -13.98 -10.76 5.44
N ALA A 93 -14.01 -11.80 4.60
CA ALA A 93 -14.33 -13.15 5.05
C ALA A 93 -13.26 -13.67 6.03
N GLU A 94 -11.97 -13.47 5.71
CA GLU A 94 -10.87 -13.89 6.57
C GLU A 94 -10.81 -13.11 7.88
N ALA A 95 -11.13 -11.81 7.85
CA ALA A 95 -11.15 -10.94 9.02
C ALA A 95 -12.16 -11.42 10.06
N LYS A 96 -13.35 -11.86 9.61
CA LYS A 96 -14.37 -12.45 10.50
C LYS A 96 -13.92 -13.76 11.11
N VAL A 97 -13.30 -14.63 10.31
CA VAL A 97 -12.85 -15.97 10.75
C VAL A 97 -11.68 -15.86 11.74
N ARG A 98 -10.73 -14.96 11.47
CA ARG A 98 -9.49 -14.82 12.23
C ARG A 98 -9.56 -13.76 13.33
N GLY A 99 -10.67 -13.03 13.44
CA GLY A 99 -10.84 -11.96 14.41
C GLY A 99 -9.90 -10.78 14.18
N TYR A 100 -9.66 -10.41 12.92
CA TYR A 100 -8.91 -9.18 12.61
C TYR A 100 -9.72 -7.95 13.00
N ALA A 101 -9.01 -6.82 13.19
CA ALA A 101 -9.62 -5.53 13.47
C ALA A 101 -10.56 -5.11 12.32
N TYR A 102 -11.62 -4.35 12.66
CA TYR A 102 -12.63 -3.87 11.71
C TYR A 102 -13.37 -4.99 10.98
N SER A 103 -13.55 -6.16 11.64
CA SER A 103 -14.33 -7.27 11.09
C SER A 103 -15.83 -7.12 11.32
N LYS A 104 -16.23 -6.19 12.19
CA LYS A 104 -17.61 -5.92 12.59
C LYS A 104 -18.04 -4.49 12.20
N PRO A 105 -19.29 -4.29 11.73
CA PRO A 105 -19.78 -2.96 11.38
C PRO A 105 -19.78 -1.96 12.54
N GLU A 106 -19.83 -2.43 13.79
CA GLU A 106 -19.75 -1.59 14.98
C GLU A 106 -18.37 -0.91 15.12
N ASP A 107 -17.31 -1.61 14.73
CA ASP A 107 -15.93 -1.09 14.76
C ASP A 107 -15.77 0.06 13.74
N ASP A 108 -16.34 -0.12 12.55
CA ASP A 108 -16.32 0.90 11.49
C ASP A 108 -17.07 2.16 11.90
N ARG A 109 -18.25 2.00 12.51
CA ARG A 109 -19.04 3.13 13.03
C ARG A 109 -18.32 3.86 14.16
N ALA A 110 -17.69 3.12 15.07
CA ALA A 110 -16.91 3.72 16.15
C ALA A 110 -15.73 4.52 15.61
N LEU A 111 -15.01 3.99 14.61
CA LEU A 111 -13.95 4.72 13.93
C LEU A 111 -14.48 5.97 13.22
N LEU A 112 -15.59 5.86 12.50
CA LEU A 112 -16.19 7.00 11.80
C LEU A 112 -16.59 8.11 12.77
N VAL A 113 -17.26 7.77 13.88
CA VAL A 113 -17.63 8.74 14.92
C VAL A 113 -16.39 9.40 15.51
N LYS A 114 -15.33 8.61 15.77
CA LYS A 114 -14.06 9.16 16.25
C LYS A 114 -13.45 10.15 15.24
N LEU A 115 -13.46 9.83 13.95
CA LEU A 115 -12.90 10.68 12.90
C LEU A 115 -13.67 12.00 12.75
N LEU A 116 -15.00 11.93 12.72
CA LEU A 116 -15.86 13.12 12.64
C LEU A 116 -15.66 14.07 13.83
N ASN A 117 -15.40 13.51 15.02
CA ASN A 117 -15.10 14.29 16.21
C ASN A 117 -13.62 14.75 16.29
N SER A 118 -12.72 14.16 15.50
CA SER A 118 -11.32 14.60 15.42
C SER A 118 -11.13 15.75 14.43
N ASP A 119 -11.93 15.83 13.37
CA ASP A 119 -11.91 16.95 12.42
C ASP A 119 -12.26 18.28 13.11
N THR A 120 -13.11 18.25 14.15
CA THR A 120 -13.38 19.42 14.99
C THR A 120 -12.20 19.90 15.85
N GLU A 121 -11.15 19.09 16.00
CA GLU A 121 -9.93 19.45 16.75
C GLU A 121 -8.78 19.85 15.82
N LEU A 122 -8.64 19.21 14.65
CA LEU A 122 -7.62 19.56 13.66
C LEU A 122 -7.81 20.97 13.05
N GLU A 123 -9.06 21.45 12.94
CA GLU A 123 -9.34 22.83 12.52
C GLU A 123 -9.05 23.88 13.60
N LYS A 124 -8.99 23.50 14.89
CA LYS A 124 -8.68 24.42 16.00
C LYS A 124 -7.18 24.67 16.13
N ASP A 125 -6.36 23.67 15.82
CA ASP A 125 -4.90 23.77 15.88
C ASP A 125 -4.28 24.51 14.66
N GLN A 126 -5.10 24.92 13.68
CA GLN A 126 -4.69 25.72 12.52
C GLN A 126 -5.09 27.21 12.59
N ARG A 127 -5.63 27.70 13.72
CA ARG A 127 -5.98 29.12 13.92
C ARG A 127 -5.07 29.83 14.93
#